data_AF-A0A7V9EWH2-F1
#
_entry.id   AF-A0A7V9EWH2-F1
#
_cell.length_a   1.000
_cell.length_b   1.000
_cell.length_c   1.000
_cell.angle_alpha   90.00
_cell.angle_beta   90.00
_cell.angle_gamma   90.00
#
_symmetry.space_group_name_H-M   'P 1'
#
loop_
_entity.id
_entity.type
_entity.pdbx_description
1 polymer ?
#
loop_
_entity_poly.entity_id
_entity_poly.type
_entity_poly.pdbx_seq_one_letter_code
_entity_poly.pdbx_strand_id
1 'polypeptide(L)'
;RTPDGDASQVVPNLSAGLALVLAVIMVLVIIAYVDHTAQSLQATHLIGDVTQGTVALVAKRFPNVGEAESEDQPPPPSAPAAGGHRVSAPRSGWLQQVSEADLLGALPPGGLLRVELRVGSFVHAGRRLCTVWLNDLCDDSVLEALDEEIHEAFVIGRARTMQQDVDFGIRQLADVALRALSTGVNDATTAYECIVHLGEVLYEILRRDLPPAVRHGDDGRCVLRPHEPTHDDYVGRAFDQIRRNAAPMPDLCLALVRTLGSLAVELDDLGLGDRVAALARQARLVLAGATAEDPLPEDLDLVRQAVLDAGFGPLPPAGPVAS
;
A
#
# COMPACT_ATOMS: atom_id res chain seq x y z
N ARG A 1 -17.19 -63.60 63.77
CA ARG A 1 -18.02 -62.38 63.82
C ARG A 1 -17.32 -61.36 62.93
N THR A 2 -17.79 -61.18 61.70
CA THR A 2 -17.52 -59.99 60.88
C THR A 2 -18.14 -58.77 61.57
N PRO A 3 -17.61 -57.58 61.29
CA PRO A 3 -18.39 -56.70 60.42
C PRO A 3 -17.58 -56.17 59.24
N ASP A 4 -18.23 -56.23 58.08
CA ASP A 4 -17.93 -55.48 56.88
C ASP A 4 -18.05 -53.96 57.16
N GLY A 5 -17.17 -53.20 56.51
CA GLY A 5 -17.20 -51.73 56.49
C GLY A 5 -16.62 -51.27 55.17
N ASP A 6 -17.50 -51.25 54.18
CA ASP A 6 -17.31 -50.90 52.77
C ASP A 6 -16.58 -49.56 52.62
N ALA A 7 -15.26 -49.61 52.37
CA ALA A 7 -14.50 -48.46 51.93
C ALA A 7 -14.75 -48.29 50.43
N SER A 8 -15.86 -47.63 50.09
CA SER A 8 -16.29 -47.33 48.74
C SER A 8 -15.17 -46.63 47.93
N GLN A 9 -14.41 -47.44 47.19
CA GLN A 9 -13.46 -47.04 46.16
C GLN A 9 -14.22 -46.46 44.96
N VAL A 10 -14.65 -45.20 45.01
CA VAL A 10 -15.45 -44.58 43.92
C VAL A 10 -14.78 -43.35 43.30
N VAL A 11 -13.47 -43.17 43.45
CA VAL A 11 -12.71 -42.07 42.81
C VAL A 11 -11.52 -42.46 41.89
N PRO A 12 -11.32 -43.71 41.40
CA PRO A 12 -10.29 -43.98 40.37
C PRO A 12 -10.66 -43.60 38.93
N ASN A 13 -11.91 -43.78 38.51
CA ASN A 13 -12.27 -43.70 37.08
C ASN A 13 -12.58 -42.27 36.61
N LEU A 14 -13.17 -41.43 37.48
CA LEU A 14 -13.46 -40.04 37.15
C LEU A 14 -12.17 -39.21 37.02
N SER A 15 -11.20 -39.44 37.90
CA SER A 15 -9.91 -38.75 37.90
C SER A 15 -9.07 -39.12 36.68
N ALA A 16 -9.03 -40.41 36.32
CA ALA A 16 -8.37 -40.89 35.10
C ALA A 16 -9.03 -40.34 33.82
N GLY A 17 -10.37 -40.31 33.76
CA GLY A 17 -11.11 -39.74 32.64
C GLY A 17 -10.87 -38.22 32.48
N LEU A 18 -10.91 -37.47 33.59
CA LEU A 18 -10.59 -36.04 33.58
C LEU A 18 -9.15 -35.78 33.15
N ALA A 19 -8.19 -36.59 33.63
CA ALA A 19 -6.79 -36.48 33.23
C ALA A 19 -6.60 -36.72 31.73
N LEU A 20 -7.32 -37.70 31.14
CA LEU A 20 -7.30 -37.96 29.70
C LEU A 20 -7.87 -36.78 28.89
N VAL A 21 -9.01 -36.22 29.32
CA VAL A 21 -9.61 -35.05 28.67
C VAL A 21 -8.68 -33.84 28.75
N LEU A 22 -8.10 -33.56 29.92
CA LEU A 22 -7.12 -32.49 30.09
C LEU A 22 -5.85 -32.73 29.26
N ALA A 23 -5.38 -33.97 29.14
CA ALA A 23 -4.25 -34.31 28.29
C ALA A 23 -4.54 -34.03 26.80
N VAL A 24 -5.74 -34.40 26.31
CA VAL A 24 -6.16 -34.07 24.94
C VAL A 24 -6.27 -32.56 24.74
N ILE A 25 -6.89 -31.83 25.68
CA ILE A 25 -6.97 -30.37 25.64
C ILE A 25 -5.57 -29.76 25.62
N MET A 26 -4.65 -30.27 26.45
CA MET A 26 -3.28 -29.77 26.50
C MET A 26 -2.52 -30.00 25.20
N VAL A 27 -2.69 -31.17 24.56
CA VAL A 27 -2.12 -31.43 23.22
C VAL A 27 -2.70 -30.45 22.20
N LEU A 28 -4.01 -30.21 22.20
CA LEU A 28 -4.66 -29.25 21.29
C LEU A 28 -4.16 -27.81 21.53
N VAL A 29 -4.02 -27.40 22.80
CA VAL A 29 -3.46 -26.09 23.17
C VAL A 29 -2.00 -25.96 22.75
N ILE A 30 -1.19 -27.01 22.90
CA ILE A 30 0.21 -27.01 22.46
C ILE A 30 0.29 -26.90 20.93
N ILE A 31 -0.53 -27.66 20.20
CA ILE A 31 -0.58 -27.57 18.73
C ILE A 31 -0.96 -26.15 18.29
N ALA A 32 -2.01 -25.57 18.91
CA ALA A 32 -2.44 -24.21 18.65
C ALA A 32 -1.33 -23.18 18.97
N TYR A 33 -0.61 -23.37 20.08
CA TYR A 33 0.49 -22.50 20.49
C TYR A 33 1.69 -22.56 19.53
N VAL A 34 2.08 -23.76 19.09
CA VAL A 34 3.17 -23.96 18.13
C VAL A 34 2.80 -23.36 16.77
N ASP A 35 1.58 -23.59 16.30
CA ASP A 35 1.08 -23.01 15.05
C ASP A 35 1.07 -21.47 15.11
N HIS A 36 0.55 -20.89 16.19
CA HIS A 36 0.57 -19.44 16.41
C HIS A 36 2.00 -18.88 16.43
N THR A 37 2.90 -19.50 17.20
CA THR A 37 4.29 -19.03 17.32
C THR A 37 5.05 -19.13 15.98
N ALA A 38 4.83 -20.21 15.22
CA ALA A 38 5.42 -20.38 13.90
C ALA A 38 4.90 -19.33 12.90
N GLN A 39 3.60 -18.98 12.98
CA GLN A 39 3.01 -17.94 12.15
C GLN A 39 3.55 -16.54 12.47
N SER A 40 3.78 -16.23 13.75
CA SER A 40 4.38 -14.94 14.16
C SER A 40 5.81 -14.80 13.64
N LEU A 41 6.64 -15.84 13.73
CA LEU A 41 8.00 -15.85 13.18
C LEU A 41 8.01 -15.64 11.65
N GLN A 42 7.10 -16.30 10.93
CA GLN A 42 6.95 -16.09 9.49
C GLN A 42 6.48 -14.68 9.16
N ALA A 43 5.57 -14.11 9.94
CA ALA A 43 5.08 -12.75 9.74
C ALA A 43 6.20 -11.72 9.87
N THR A 44 7.05 -11.82 10.90
CA THR A 44 8.18 -10.88 11.07
C THR A 44 9.16 -10.93 9.89
N HIS A 45 9.52 -12.13 9.42
CA HIS A 45 10.40 -12.26 8.25
C HIS A 45 9.75 -11.69 6.98
N LEU A 46 8.47 -12.00 6.74
CA LEU A 46 7.74 -11.47 5.59
C LEU A 46 7.62 -9.95 5.64
N ILE A 47 7.35 -9.36 6.81
CA ILE A 47 7.27 -7.91 6.99
C ILE A 47 8.62 -7.27 6.61
N GLY A 48 9.72 -7.80 7.13
CA GLY A 48 11.07 -7.32 6.82
C GLY A 48 11.42 -7.40 5.33
N ASP A 49 11.20 -8.57 4.73
CA ASP A 49 11.51 -8.81 3.30
C ASP A 49 10.67 -7.93 2.37
N VAL A 50 9.37 -7.79 2.65
CA VAL A 50 8.48 -6.92 1.86
C VAL A 50 8.88 -5.46 2.03
N THR A 51 9.24 -5.03 3.24
CA THR A 51 9.67 -3.65 3.51
C THR A 51 10.93 -3.33 2.75
N GLN A 52 11.98 -4.14 2.90
CA GLN A 52 13.26 -3.95 2.21
C GLN A 52 13.08 -4.00 0.69
N GLY A 53 12.29 -4.95 0.18
CA GLY A 53 11.99 -5.05 -1.25
C GLY A 53 11.26 -3.82 -1.79
N THR A 54 10.32 -3.27 -1.02
CA THR A 54 9.55 -2.07 -1.41
C THR A 54 10.41 -0.82 -1.35
N VAL A 55 11.19 -0.63 -0.28
CA VAL A 55 12.15 0.47 -0.14
C VAL A 55 13.16 0.46 -1.28
N ALA A 56 13.74 -0.70 -1.59
CA ALA A 56 14.68 -0.84 -2.70
C ALA A 56 14.04 -0.53 -4.05
N LEU A 57 12.77 -0.93 -4.25
CA LEU A 57 12.02 -0.62 -5.45
C LEU A 57 11.75 0.89 -5.59
N VAL A 58 11.36 1.56 -4.50
CA VAL A 58 11.16 3.02 -4.47
C VAL A 58 12.48 3.72 -4.81
N ALA A 59 13.57 3.37 -4.12
CA ALA A 59 14.90 3.93 -4.38
C ALA A 59 15.35 3.76 -5.84
N LYS A 60 14.98 2.64 -6.48
CA LYS A 60 15.31 2.37 -7.88
C LYS A 60 14.45 3.15 -8.86
N ARG A 61 13.17 3.38 -8.55
CA ARG A 61 12.18 3.85 -9.53
C ARG A 61 11.82 5.32 -9.38
N PHE A 62 11.91 5.85 -8.16
CA PHE A 62 11.49 7.20 -7.84
C PHE A 62 12.73 8.10 -7.86
N PRO A 63 12.71 9.20 -8.62
CA PRO A 63 13.82 10.17 -8.65
C PRO A 63 14.06 10.81 -7.27
N ASN A 64 15.30 11.24 -7.02
CA ASN A 64 15.55 12.10 -5.86
C ASN A 64 14.88 13.47 -6.06
N VAL A 65 14.72 14.21 -4.97
CA VAL A 65 14.14 15.55 -5.01
C VAL A 65 14.93 16.45 -5.96
N GLY A 66 14.23 17.04 -6.93
CA GLY A 66 14.81 17.90 -7.96
C GLY A 66 15.32 17.16 -9.21
N GLU A 67 15.23 15.83 -9.26
CA GLU A 67 15.63 15.04 -10.43
C GLU A 67 14.45 14.67 -11.35
N ALA A 68 13.20 14.77 -10.89
CA ALA A 68 12.05 14.29 -11.65
C ALA A 68 11.87 15.03 -12.98
N GLU A 69 12.14 16.34 -13.00
CA GLU A 69 11.99 17.20 -14.18
C GLU A 69 13.00 18.36 -14.09
N SER A 70 13.83 18.52 -15.12
CA SER A 70 14.53 19.80 -15.37
C SER A 70 13.49 20.84 -15.79
N GLU A 71 13.58 22.06 -15.26
CA GLU A 71 12.67 23.19 -15.54
C GLU A 71 12.48 23.51 -17.04
N ASP A 72 13.33 22.96 -17.92
CA ASP A 72 13.32 23.18 -19.37
C ASP A 72 12.40 22.24 -20.18
N GLN A 73 11.67 21.30 -19.56
CA GLN A 73 10.77 20.41 -20.31
C GLN A 73 9.44 21.09 -20.65
N PRO A 74 8.95 20.96 -21.90
CA PRO A 74 7.68 21.55 -22.30
C PRO A 74 6.51 20.94 -21.50
N PRO A 75 5.42 21.70 -21.27
CA PRO A 75 4.28 21.20 -20.53
C PRO A 75 3.65 19.97 -21.20
N PRO A 76 2.93 19.12 -20.43
CA PRO A 76 2.27 17.93 -20.97
C PRO A 76 1.42 18.30 -22.18
N PRO A 77 1.63 17.67 -23.36
CA PRO A 77 0.71 17.86 -24.46
C PRO A 77 -0.68 17.36 -24.02
N SER A 78 -1.70 18.20 -24.21
CA SER A 78 -3.08 17.77 -23.99
C SER A 78 -3.44 16.70 -25.02
N ALA A 79 -3.75 15.49 -24.56
CA ALA A 79 -4.18 14.41 -25.44
C ALA A 79 -5.46 14.82 -26.20
N PRO A 80 -5.51 14.69 -27.54
CA PRO A 80 -6.69 15.06 -28.30
C PRO A 80 -7.95 14.34 -27.82
N ALA A 81 -9.07 15.07 -27.70
CA ALA A 81 -10.32 14.53 -27.18
C ALA A 81 -11.00 13.50 -28.10
N ALA A 82 -10.67 13.51 -29.39
CA ALA A 82 -11.18 12.60 -30.40
C ALA A 82 -10.04 12.07 -31.28
N GLY A 83 -10.27 10.91 -31.90
CA GLY A 83 -9.26 10.20 -32.68
C GLY A 83 -8.34 9.33 -31.81
N GLY A 84 -7.25 8.88 -32.43
CA GLY A 84 -6.24 8.02 -31.81
C GLY A 84 -6.47 6.54 -32.05
N HIS A 85 -5.39 5.85 -32.45
CA HIS A 85 -5.32 4.41 -32.57
C HIS A 85 -5.33 3.76 -31.17
N ARG A 86 -6.05 2.65 -31.01
CA ARG A 86 -6.31 2.06 -29.70
C ARG A 86 -5.68 0.68 -29.61
N VAL A 87 -4.61 0.58 -28.84
CA VAL A 87 -3.98 -0.71 -28.58
C VAL A 87 -4.68 -1.39 -27.42
N SER A 88 -5.21 -2.59 -27.67
CA SER A 88 -5.99 -3.36 -26.70
C SER A 88 -5.20 -4.55 -26.17
N ALA A 89 -5.53 -4.98 -24.96
CA ALA A 89 -4.85 -6.08 -24.29
C ALA A 89 -5.15 -7.40 -24.99
N PRO A 90 -4.12 -8.17 -25.39
CA PRO A 90 -4.33 -9.44 -26.09
C PRO A 90 -4.88 -10.54 -25.18
N ARG A 91 -4.72 -10.39 -23.85
CA ARG A 91 -5.15 -11.36 -22.85
C ARG A 91 -5.50 -10.71 -21.52
N SER A 92 -6.23 -11.43 -20.68
CA SER A 92 -6.51 -11.04 -19.30
C SER A 92 -5.35 -11.36 -18.37
N GLY A 93 -5.07 -10.50 -17.39
CA GLY A 93 -4.03 -10.69 -16.39
C GLY A 93 -3.67 -9.41 -15.63
N TRP A 94 -2.66 -9.49 -14.78
CA TRP A 94 -2.12 -8.33 -14.06
C TRP A 94 -1.08 -7.63 -14.93
N LEU A 95 -1.21 -6.30 -15.07
CA LEU A 95 -0.17 -5.49 -15.68
C LEU A 95 1.02 -5.39 -14.72
N GLN A 96 2.10 -6.11 -15.03
CA GLN A 96 3.28 -6.25 -14.18
C GLN A 96 4.33 -5.19 -14.48
N GLN A 97 4.53 -4.86 -15.77
CA GLN A 97 5.52 -3.89 -16.19
C GLN A 97 5.06 -3.11 -17.42
N VAL A 98 5.54 -1.87 -17.51
CA VAL A 98 5.43 -1.01 -18.69
C VAL A 98 6.81 -0.43 -18.97
N SER A 99 7.34 -0.66 -20.17
CA SER A 99 8.63 -0.12 -20.60
C SER A 99 8.43 1.22 -21.32
N GLU A 100 8.73 2.33 -20.65
CA GLU A 100 8.66 3.67 -21.24
C GLU A 100 9.62 3.84 -22.42
N ALA A 101 10.80 3.21 -22.34
CA ALA A 101 11.79 3.27 -23.41
C ALA A 101 11.29 2.60 -24.68
N ASP A 102 10.68 1.42 -24.56
CA ASP A 102 10.15 0.68 -25.72
C ASP A 102 8.90 1.39 -26.28
N LEU A 103 8.04 1.94 -25.41
CA LEU A 103 6.91 2.77 -25.85
C LEU A 103 7.37 4.02 -26.62
N LEU A 104 8.44 4.69 -26.19
CA LEU A 104 9.01 5.81 -26.94
C LEU A 104 9.68 5.35 -28.24
N GLY A 105 10.32 4.18 -28.21
CA GLY A 105 10.96 3.56 -29.38
C GLY A 105 9.97 3.24 -30.49
N ALA A 106 8.77 2.77 -30.13
CA ALA A 106 7.71 2.42 -31.08
C ALA A 106 7.02 3.64 -31.72
N LEU A 107 7.15 4.84 -31.12
CA LEU A 107 6.48 6.03 -31.65
C LEU A 107 7.26 6.65 -32.82
N PRO A 108 6.58 7.08 -33.90
CA PRO A 108 7.21 7.90 -34.92
C PRO A 108 7.48 9.34 -34.40
N PRO A 109 8.29 10.14 -35.11
CA PRO A 109 8.52 11.54 -34.77
C PRO A 109 7.23 12.33 -34.53
N GLY A 110 7.17 13.06 -33.41
CA GLY A 110 5.99 13.81 -32.97
C GLY A 110 4.81 12.96 -32.51
N GLY A 111 4.98 11.64 -32.36
CA GLY A 111 3.95 10.72 -31.86
C GLY A 111 3.65 10.92 -30.38
N LEU A 112 2.37 10.83 -30.02
CA LEU A 112 1.90 10.91 -28.64
C LEU A 112 1.23 9.60 -28.24
N LEU A 113 1.64 9.03 -27.11
CA LEU A 113 1.01 7.85 -26.52
C LEU A 113 0.52 8.17 -25.12
N ARG A 114 -0.70 7.75 -24.79
CA ARG A 114 -1.23 7.80 -23.42
C ARG A 114 -1.51 6.40 -22.93
N VAL A 115 -0.84 6.00 -21.86
CA VAL A 115 -1.12 4.75 -21.15
C VAL A 115 -2.40 4.93 -20.33
N GLU A 116 -3.38 4.06 -20.53
CA GLU A 116 -4.71 4.17 -19.91
C GLU A 116 -4.81 3.38 -18.59
N LEU A 117 -3.74 2.67 -18.22
CA LEU A 117 -3.69 1.78 -17.08
C LEU A 117 -2.39 1.99 -16.31
N ARG A 118 -2.44 1.74 -15.01
CA ARG A 118 -1.24 1.71 -14.15
C ARG A 118 -0.73 0.30 -13.98
N VAL A 119 0.57 0.15 -13.75
CA VAL A 119 1.14 -1.09 -13.21
C VAL A 119 0.37 -1.48 -11.92
N GLY A 120 0.12 -2.78 -11.77
CA GLY A 120 -0.70 -3.33 -10.70
C GLY A 120 -2.19 -3.41 -11.01
N SER A 121 -2.64 -2.95 -12.17
CA SER A 121 -4.05 -3.11 -12.59
C SER A 121 -4.33 -4.52 -13.10
N PHE A 122 -5.50 -5.07 -12.76
CA PHE A 122 -6.02 -6.23 -13.47
C PHE A 122 -6.66 -5.80 -14.80
N VAL A 123 -6.26 -6.44 -15.88
CA VAL A 123 -6.65 -6.12 -17.25
C VAL A 123 -7.45 -7.30 -17.81
N HIS A 124 -8.54 -6.99 -18.52
CA HIS A 124 -9.31 -7.99 -19.27
C HIS A 124 -8.86 -7.98 -20.73
N ALA A 125 -8.91 -9.14 -21.40
CA ALA A 125 -8.72 -9.21 -22.84
C ALA A 125 -9.64 -8.21 -23.56
N GLY A 126 -9.10 -7.48 -24.54
CA GLY A 126 -9.80 -6.40 -25.26
C GLY A 126 -9.88 -5.07 -24.52
N ARG A 127 -9.42 -4.96 -23.26
CA ARG A 127 -9.33 -3.68 -22.56
C ARG A 127 -8.22 -2.83 -23.17
N ARG A 128 -8.47 -1.54 -23.36
CA ARG A 128 -7.46 -0.61 -23.88
C ARG A 128 -6.25 -0.51 -22.94
N LEU A 129 -5.06 -0.71 -23.49
CA LEU A 129 -3.78 -0.51 -22.79
C LEU A 129 -3.31 0.93 -22.94
N CYS A 130 -3.32 1.45 -24.17
CA CYS A 130 -2.95 2.81 -24.50
C CYS A 130 -3.76 3.36 -25.67
N THR A 131 -3.70 4.67 -25.84
CA THR A 131 -4.19 5.38 -27.03
C THR A 131 -3.00 6.10 -27.67
N VAL A 132 -2.86 5.99 -28.99
CA VAL A 132 -1.76 6.58 -29.77
C VAL A 132 -2.31 7.61 -30.75
N TRP A 133 -1.73 8.81 -30.78
CA TRP A 133 -2.04 9.84 -31.76
C TRP A 133 -0.83 10.03 -32.67
N LEU A 134 -1.10 9.90 -33.97
CA LEU A 134 -0.14 10.02 -35.05
C LEU A 134 -0.50 11.27 -35.86
N ASN A 135 0.52 11.99 -36.34
CA ASN A 135 0.32 13.21 -37.13
C ASN A 135 -0.15 12.92 -38.57
N ASP A 136 0.22 11.75 -39.10
CA ASP A 136 -0.13 11.31 -40.44
C ASP A 136 -1.12 10.14 -40.41
N LEU A 137 -1.90 10.03 -41.49
CA LEU A 137 -2.74 8.86 -41.74
C LEU A 137 -1.83 7.66 -42.05
N CYS A 138 -1.87 6.65 -41.20
CA CYS A 138 -1.16 5.40 -41.40
C CYS A 138 -2.10 4.35 -42.03
N ASP A 139 -1.57 3.58 -42.97
CA ASP A 139 -2.25 2.40 -43.51
C ASP A 139 -2.34 1.29 -42.44
N ASP A 140 -3.30 0.37 -42.60
CA ASP A 140 -3.58 -0.70 -41.63
C ASP A 140 -2.34 -1.54 -41.29
N SER A 141 -1.46 -1.82 -42.27
CA SER A 141 -0.23 -2.59 -42.04
C SER A 141 0.77 -1.90 -41.11
N VAL A 142 0.79 -0.56 -41.08
CA VAL A 142 1.65 0.21 -40.18
C VAL A 142 1.08 0.18 -38.76
N LEU A 143 -0.25 0.24 -38.64
CA LEU A 143 -0.94 0.13 -37.36
C LEU A 143 -0.78 -1.27 -36.74
N GLU A 144 -0.78 -2.33 -37.55
CA GLU A 144 -0.52 -3.69 -37.08
C GLU A 144 0.90 -3.86 -36.54
N ALA A 145 1.92 -3.36 -37.24
CA ALA A 145 3.31 -3.39 -36.76
C ALA A 145 3.49 -2.58 -35.46
N LEU A 146 2.82 -1.41 -35.38
CA LEU A 146 2.83 -0.58 -34.18
C LEU A 146 2.17 -1.28 -32.98
N ASP A 147 1.09 -2.03 -33.20
CA ASP A 147 0.43 -2.82 -32.14
C ASP A 147 1.40 -3.87 -31.57
N GLU A 148 2.13 -4.58 -32.44
CA GLU A 148 3.11 -5.59 -32.04
C GLU A 148 4.24 -4.97 -31.19
N GLU A 149 4.85 -3.88 -31.64
CA GLU A 149 5.92 -3.19 -30.89
C GLU A 149 5.42 -2.65 -29.55
N ILE A 150 4.21 -2.08 -29.51
CA ILE A 150 3.61 -1.59 -28.27
C ILE A 150 3.32 -2.75 -27.32
N HIS A 151 2.83 -3.90 -27.80
CA HIS A 151 2.57 -5.06 -26.95
C HIS A 151 3.83 -5.58 -26.27
N GLU A 152 5.00 -5.52 -26.93
CA GLU A 152 6.27 -5.92 -26.32
C GLU A 152 6.65 -5.04 -25.11
N ALA A 153 6.21 -3.78 -25.10
CA ALA A 153 6.43 -2.87 -23.98
C ALA A 153 5.54 -3.16 -22.75
N PHE A 154 4.50 -4.01 -22.89
CA PHE A 154 3.57 -4.35 -21.81
C PHE A 154 3.73 -5.81 -21.33
N VAL A 155 4.12 -5.98 -20.07
CA VAL A 155 4.18 -7.32 -19.46
C VAL A 155 2.90 -7.62 -18.68
N ILE A 156 2.09 -8.53 -19.19
CA ILE A 156 0.85 -9.00 -18.53
C ILE A 156 1.04 -10.41 -17.98
N GLY A 157 0.92 -10.59 -16.68
CA GLY A 157 1.13 -11.89 -16.02
C GLY A 157 -0.10 -12.45 -15.31
N ARG A 158 0.00 -13.69 -14.82
CA ARG A 158 -1.11 -14.38 -14.12
C ARG A 158 -1.30 -13.90 -12.67
N ALA A 159 -0.25 -13.37 -12.05
CA ALA A 159 -0.24 -12.89 -10.68
C ALA A 159 0.32 -11.47 -10.60
N ARG A 160 -0.10 -10.70 -9.60
CA ARG A 160 0.47 -9.38 -9.30
C ARG A 160 1.89 -9.56 -8.72
N THR A 161 2.81 -8.67 -9.07
CA THR A 161 4.22 -8.75 -8.68
C THR A 161 4.75 -7.39 -8.25
N MET A 162 5.71 -7.36 -7.32
CA MET A 162 6.36 -6.13 -6.88
C MET A 162 7.44 -5.59 -7.84
N GLN A 163 7.57 -6.12 -9.06
CA GLN A 163 8.69 -5.73 -9.95
C GLN A 163 8.72 -4.23 -10.32
N GLN A 164 7.54 -3.62 -10.51
CA GLN A 164 7.37 -2.18 -10.75
C GLN A 164 6.23 -1.58 -9.90
N ASP A 165 5.68 -2.35 -8.97
CA ASP A 165 4.45 -2.02 -8.26
C ASP A 165 4.69 -1.76 -6.77
N VAL A 166 5.05 -0.52 -6.44
CA VAL A 166 5.26 -0.06 -5.05
C VAL A 166 3.98 -0.22 -4.21
N ASP A 167 2.82 0.00 -4.83
CA ASP A 167 1.52 -0.15 -4.19
C ASP A 167 1.26 -1.59 -3.72
N PHE A 168 1.84 -2.59 -4.42
CA PHE A 168 1.69 -3.97 -4.01
C PHE A 168 2.47 -4.29 -2.73
N GLY A 169 3.65 -3.69 -2.52
CA GLY A 169 4.42 -3.83 -1.28
C GLY A 169 3.68 -3.26 -0.07
N ILE A 170 3.15 -2.05 -0.22
CA ILE A 170 2.26 -1.42 0.79
C ILE A 170 1.05 -2.32 1.05
N ARG A 171 0.42 -2.85 0.00
CA ARG A 171 -0.75 -3.72 0.13
C ARG A 171 -0.43 -5.00 0.90
N GLN A 172 0.72 -5.62 0.65
CA GLN A 172 1.13 -6.83 1.37
C GLN A 172 1.32 -6.56 2.87
N LEU A 173 1.97 -5.46 3.25
CA LEU A 173 2.11 -5.07 4.66
C LEU A 173 0.74 -4.76 5.29
N ALA A 174 -0.11 -4.02 4.59
CA ALA A 174 -1.47 -3.74 5.06
C ALA A 174 -2.31 -5.02 5.23
N ASP A 175 -2.19 -5.99 4.33
CA ASP A 175 -2.90 -7.28 4.44
C ASP A 175 -2.41 -8.10 5.65
N VAL A 176 -1.11 -8.06 5.97
CA VAL A 176 -0.59 -8.69 7.20
C VAL A 176 -1.15 -7.99 8.44
N ALA A 177 -1.14 -6.65 8.47
CA ALA A 177 -1.70 -5.87 9.57
C ALA A 177 -3.21 -6.17 9.78
N LEU A 178 -3.99 -6.19 8.69
CA LEU A 178 -5.42 -6.46 8.74
C LEU A 178 -5.71 -7.89 9.19
N ARG A 179 -4.89 -8.86 8.79
CA ARG A 179 -4.99 -10.23 9.30
C ARG A 179 -4.72 -10.29 10.80
N ALA A 180 -3.69 -9.60 11.27
CA ALA A 180 -3.35 -9.51 12.69
C ALA A 180 -4.47 -8.84 13.51
N LEU A 181 -5.10 -7.79 12.98
CA LEU A 181 -6.23 -7.08 13.60
C LEU A 181 -7.56 -7.83 13.55
N SER A 182 -7.66 -8.93 12.79
CA SER A 182 -8.91 -9.67 12.68
C SER A 182 -9.31 -10.31 14.02
N THR A 183 -10.61 -10.43 14.29
CA THR A 183 -11.14 -10.95 15.57
C THR A 183 -10.68 -12.37 15.89
N GLY A 184 -10.28 -13.15 14.87
CA GLY A 184 -9.78 -14.51 15.04
C GLY A 184 -8.31 -14.60 15.44
N VAL A 185 -7.52 -13.56 15.16
CA VAL A 185 -6.08 -13.51 15.47
C VAL A 185 -5.82 -12.53 16.63
N ASN A 186 -6.30 -11.29 16.51
CA ASN A 186 -6.19 -10.24 17.52
C ASN A 186 -4.75 -10.02 18.04
N ASP A 187 -3.78 -10.00 17.13
CA ASP A 187 -2.37 -9.82 17.43
C ASP A 187 -1.95 -8.35 17.22
N ALA A 188 -2.06 -7.56 18.30
CA ALA A 188 -1.70 -6.15 18.29
C ALA A 188 -0.19 -5.92 18.05
N THR A 189 0.68 -6.85 18.46
CA THR A 189 2.12 -6.72 18.28
C THR A 189 2.48 -6.81 16.80
N THR A 190 1.95 -7.81 16.08
CA THR A 190 2.18 -7.91 14.62
C THR A 190 1.59 -6.70 13.88
N ALA A 191 0.40 -6.22 14.28
CA ALA A 191 -0.19 -5.03 13.68
C ALA A 191 0.67 -3.77 13.90
N TYR A 192 1.24 -3.61 15.10
CA TYR A 192 2.19 -2.55 15.43
C TYR A 192 3.43 -2.61 14.54
N GLU A 193 4.05 -3.78 14.40
CA GLU A 193 5.22 -3.97 13.52
C GLU A 193 4.91 -3.54 12.07
N CYS A 194 3.76 -3.95 11.53
CA CYS A 194 3.35 -3.51 10.19
C CYS A 194 3.17 -1.99 10.08
N ILE A 195 2.66 -1.31 11.12
CA ILE A 195 2.49 0.14 11.13
C ILE A 195 3.85 0.85 11.04
N VAL A 196 4.82 0.41 11.82
CA VAL A 196 6.17 0.99 11.83
C VAL A 196 6.87 0.76 10.49
N HIS A 197 6.80 -0.45 9.94
CA HIS A 197 7.39 -0.77 8.64
C HIS A 197 6.69 -0.07 7.45
N LEU A 198 5.37 0.12 7.50
CA LEU A 198 4.68 1.00 6.57
C LEU A 198 5.16 2.45 6.68
N GLY A 199 5.48 2.90 7.89
CA GLY A 199 6.16 4.17 8.13
C GLY A 199 7.48 4.27 7.37
N GLU A 200 8.35 3.27 7.48
CA GLU A 200 9.63 3.22 6.74
C GLU A 200 9.44 3.28 5.22
N VAL A 201 8.49 2.51 4.68
CA VAL A 201 8.15 2.55 3.24
C VAL A 201 7.65 3.94 2.83
N LEU A 202 6.77 4.55 3.63
CA LEU A 202 6.25 5.88 3.35
C LEU A 202 7.32 6.96 3.46
N TYR A 203 8.24 6.87 4.42
CA TYR A 203 9.40 7.77 4.50
C TYR A 203 10.17 7.77 3.17
N GLU A 204 10.47 6.57 2.65
CA GLU A 204 11.21 6.43 1.40
C GLU A 204 10.49 7.05 0.19
N ILE A 205 9.16 6.89 0.14
CA ILE A 205 8.29 7.46 -0.90
C ILE A 205 8.19 8.98 -0.77
N LEU A 206 7.94 9.47 0.44
CA LEU A 206 7.66 10.87 0.73
C LEU A 206 8.90 11.74 0.65
N ARG A 207 10.10 11.18 0.79
CA ARG A 207 11.36 11.93 0.59
C ARG A 207 11.86 11.97 -0.85
N ARG A 208 11.08 11.46 -1.81
CA ARG A 208 11.42 11.41 -3.24
C ARG A 208 10.36 12.02 -4.12
N ASP A 209 10.78 12.45 -5.29
CA ASP A 209 9.82 12.89 -6.29
C ASP A 209 9.12 11.68 -6.91
N LEU A 210 7.87 11.86 -7.28
CA LEU A 210 7.12 10.81 -7.96
C LEU A 210 7.59 10.70 -9.40
N PRO A 211 7.58 9.49 -10.00
CA PRO A 211 7.85 9.33 -11.42
C PRO A 211 6.95 10.27 -12.24
N PRO A 212 7.50 11.05 -13.18
CA PRO A 212 6.73 12.07 -13.87
C PRO A 212 5.62 11.42 -14.70
N ALA A 213 4.49 12.12 -14.78
CA ALA A 213 3.33 11.70 -15.57
C ALA A 213 3.61 11.81 -17.08
N VAL A 214 4.67 12.51 -17.47
CA VAL A 214 5.07 12.69 -18.87
C VAL A 214 6.51 12.24 -19.03
N ARG A 215 6.76 11.51 -20.12
CA ARG A 215 8.11 11.24 -20.60
C ARG A 215 8.25 11.72 -22.02
N HIS A 216 9.17 12.66 -22.21
CA HIS A 216 9.60 13.13 -23.52
C HIS A 216 10.71 12.24 -24.04
N GLY A 217 10.61 11.86 -25.31
CA GLY A 217 11.71 11.29 -26.09
C GLY A 217 12.19 12.28 -27.15
N ASP A 218 13.17 11.85 -27.93
CA ASP A 218 13.68 12.65 -29.05
C ASP A 218 12.61 12.88 -30.12
N ASP A 219 12.82 13.89 -30.97
CA ASP A 219 11.96 14.21 -32.12
C ASP A 219 10.49 14.50 -31.76
N GLY A 220 10.24 15.03 -30.56
CA GLY A 220 8.91 15.41 -30.09
C GLY A 220 8.02 14.25 -29.68
N ARG A 221 8.58 13.04 -29.49
CA ARG A 221 7.85 11.87 -28.99
C ARG A 221 7.47 12.04 -27.53
N CYS A 222 6.30 11.56 -27.15
CA CYS A 222 5.80 11.73 -25.80
C CYS A 222 4.96 10.54 -25.31
N VAL A 223 5.21 10.08 -24.09
CA VAL A 223 4.42 9.07 -23.37
C VAL A 223 3.80 9.70 -22.13
N LEU A 224 2.47 9.65 -22.03
CA LEU A 224 1.67 10.13 -20.91
C LEU A 224 1.21 8.96 -20.02
N ARG A 225 1.35 9.11 -18.71
CA ARG A 225 0.93 8.16 -17.66
C ARG A 225 0.09 8.91 -16.60
N PRO A 226 -1.17 9.23 -16.88
CA PRO A 226 -2.00 10.07 -16.01
C PRO A 226 -2.52 9.38 -14.74
N HIS A 227 -2.21 8.09 -14.53
CA HIS A 227 -2.79 7.26 -13.46
C HIS A 227 -1.77 6.84 -12.38
N GLU A 228 -0.63 7.52 -12.31
CA GLU A 228 0.34 7.35 -11.22
C GLU A 228 -0.21 7.91 -9.91
N PRO A 229 0.06 7.28 -8.74
CA PRO A 229 -0.47 7.76 -7.47
C PRO A 229 0.26 9.02 -7.02
N THR A 230 -0.46 9.87 -6.31
CA THR A 230 0.11 10.97 -5.55
C THR A 230 0.70 10.49 -4.22
N HIS A 231 1.46 11.34 -3.52
CA HIS A 231 1.91 11.06 -2.16
C HIS A 231 0.73 10.82 -1.20
N ASP A 232 -0.37 11.57 -1.35
CA ASP A 232 -1.59 11.39 -0.54
C ASP A 232 -2.24 10.02 -0.78
N ASP A 233 -2.25 9.55 -2.03
CA ASP A 233 -2.72 8.20 -2.36
C ASP A 233 -1.92 7.13 -1.63
N TYR A 234 -0.59 7.24 -1.57
CA TYR A 234 0.24 6.27 -0.86
C TYR A 234 -0.02 6.25 0.65
N VAL A 235 -0.13 7.43 1.28
CA VAL A 235 -0.46 7.54 2.71
C VAL A 235 -1.83 6.92 3.01
N GLY A 236 -2.84 7.24 2.20
CA GLY A 236 -4.18 6.68 2.34
C GLY A 236 -4.18 5.16 2.20
N ARG A 237 -3.50 4.62 1.18
CA ARG A 237 -3.46 3.17 0.94
C ARG A 237 -2.72 2.38 2.01
N ALA A 238 -1.70 2.97 2.63
CA ALA A 238 -0.99 2.37 3.74
C ALA A 238 -1.88 2.26 4.99
N PHE A 239 -2.57 3.33 5.37
CA PHE A 239 -3.15 3.41 6.72
C PHE A 239 -4.68 3.42 6.80
N ASP A 240 -5.41 3.63 5.70
CA ASP A 240 -6.87 3.80 5.77
C ASP A 240 -7.63 2.60 6.32
N GLN A 241 -7.26 1.40 5.85
CA GLN A 241 -7.88 0.16 6.32
C GLN A 241 -7.39 -0.18 7.72
N ILE A 242 -6.10 0.03 8.00
CA ILE A 242 -5.52 -0.23 9.32
C ILE A 242 -6.17 0.66 10.39
N ARG A 243 -6.24 1.98 10.20
CA ARG A 243 -6.84 2.88 11.21
C ARG A 243 -8.31 2.56 11.49
N ARG A 244 -9.06 2.07 10.48
CA ARG A 244 -10.47 1.66 10.66
C ARG A 244 -10.59 0.45 11.57
N ASN A 245 -9.71 -0.52 11.41
CA ASN A 245 -9.73 -1.76 12.21
C ASN A 245 -9.04 -1.59 13.56
N ALA A 246 -8.07 -0.66 13.66
CA ALA A 246 -7.38 -0.33 14.90
C ALA A 246 -8.11 0.71 15.76
N ALA A 247 -9.20 1.32 15.28
CA ALA A 247 -9.96 2.35 16.00
C ALA A 247 -10.33 1.98 17.46
N PRO A 248 -10.77 0.75 17.78
CA PRO A 248 -11.10 0.37 19.16
C PRO A 248 -9.86 0.04 20.01
N MET A 249 -8.65 0.22 19.49
CA MET A 249 -7.37 -0.15 20.13
C MET A 249 -6.50 1.09 20.32
N PRO A 250 -6.60 1.81 21.46
CA PRO A 250 -5.89 3.07 21.69
C PRO A 250 -4.37 2.99 21.49
N ASP A 251 -3.74 1.89 21.89
CA ASP A 251 -2.29 1.66 21.70
C ASP A 251 -1.88 1.69 20.22
N LEU A 252 -2.70 1.14 19.33
CA LEU A 252 -2.44 1.13 17.89
C LEU A 252 -2.79 2.47 17.24
N CYS A 253 -3.83 3.16 17.72
CA CYS A 253 -4.08 4.54 17.33
C CYS A 253 -2.89 5.43 17.68
N LEU A 254 -2.32 5.26 18.87
CA LEU A 254 -1.13 5.97 19.33
C LEU A 254 0.09 5.63 18.46
N ALA A 255 0.28 4.36 18.12
CA ALA A 255 1.34 3.92 17.21
C ALA A 255 1.23 4.60 15.84
N LEU A 256 0.04 4.60 15.23
CA LEU A 256 -0.22 5.28 13.96
C LEU A 256 0.12 6.78 14.02
N VAL A 257 -0.37 7.48 15.04
CA VAL A 257 -0.11 8.93 15.18
C VAL A 257 1.37 9.22 15.39
N ARG A 258 2.07 8.41 16.19
CA ARG A 258 3.52 8.57 16.41
C ARG A 258 4.32 8.31 15.14
N THR A 259 3.98 7.27 14.38
CA THR A 259 4.62 7.01 13.07
C THR A 259 4.40 8.18 12.12
N LEU A 260 3.16 8.68 11.99
CA LEU A 260 2.85 9.82 11.14
C LEU A 260 3.59 11.10 11.60
N GLY A 261 3.67 11.34 12.91
CA GLY A 261 4.38 12.48 13.48
C GLY A 261 5.88 12.44 13.25
N SER A 262 6.50 11.26 13.40
CA SER A 262 7.92 11.05 13.09
C SER A 262 8.21 11.39 11.63
N LEU A 263 7.38 10.89 10.71
CA LEU A 263 7.51 11.21 9.29
C LEU A 263 7.38 12.71 9.00
N ALA A 264 6.46 13.40 9.69
CA ALA A 264 6.29 14.83 9.50
C ALA A 264 7.53 15.62 9.92
N VAL A 265 8.11 15.31 11.08
CA VAL A 265 9.36 15.94 11.55
C VAL A 265 10.49 15.69 10.55
N GLU A 266 10.68 14.45 10.11
CA GLU A 266 11.75 14.10 9.18
C GLU A 266 11.58 14.77 7.79
N LEU A 267 10.34 14.96 7.33
CA LEU A 267 10.07 15.65 6.07
C LEU A 267 10.25 17.17 6.18
N ASP A 268 9.84 17.77 7.30
CA ASP A 268 10.08 19.19 7.57
C ASP A 268 11.58 19.51 7.63
N ASP A 269 12.38 18.63 8.27
CA ASP A 269 13.85 18.75 8.31
C ASP A 269 14.49 18.69 6.91
N LEU A 270 13.84 18.00 5.96
CA LEU A 270 14.25 17.95 4.55
C LEU A 270 13.70 19.10 3.70
N GLY A 271 12.90 20.00 4.28
CA GLY A 271 12.23 21.09 3.55
C GLY A 271 11.05 20.63 2.68
N LEU A 272 10.47 19.45 2.97
CA LEU A 272 9.36 18.82 2.23
C LEU A 272 8.02 18.96 2.97
N GLY A 273 7.81 20.11 3.62
CA GLY A 273 6.62 20.37 4.46
C GLY A 273 5.30 20.37 3.68
N ASP A 274 5.34 20.55 2.35
CA ASP A 274 4.19 20.43 1.46
C ASP A 274 3.57 19.00 1.49
N ARG A 275 4.38 17.99 1.80
CA ARG A 275 3.96 16.58 1.86
C ARG A 275 3.35 16.18 3.22
N VAL A 276 3.52 17.02 4.25
CA VAL A 276 3.02 16.78 5.61
C VAL A 276 1.49 16.86 5.71
N ALA A 277 0.84 17.58 4.80
CA ALA A 277 -0.61 17.77 4.81
C ALA A 277 -1.39 16.43 4.76
N ALA A 278 -0.89 15.45 4.00
CA ALA A 278 -1.48 14.11 3.92
C ALA A 278 -1.35 13.34 5.25
N LEU A 279 -0.18 13.43 5.90
CA LEU A 279 0.08 12.80 7.20
C LEU A 279 -0.83 13.39 8.29
N ALA A 280 -0.92 14.72 8.33
CA ALA A 280 -1.76 15.44 9.28
C ALA A 280 -3.26 15.10 9.08
N ARG A 281 -3.71 14.98 7.83
CA ARG A 281 -5.07 14.52 7.51
C ARG A 281 -5.32 13.13 8.09
N GLN A 282 -4.37 12.21 7.90
CA GLN A 282 -4.53 10.84 8.37
C GLN A 282 -4.52 10.72 9.90
N ALA A 283 -3.65 11.47 10.59
CA ALA A 283 -3.63 11.51 12.06
C ALA A 283 -4.97 12.00 12.65
N ARG A 284 -5.59 13.01 12.01
CA ARG A 284 -6.92 13.47 12.41
C ARG A 284 -8.00 12.42 12.19
N LEU A 285 -7.92 11.65 11.10
CA LEU A 285 -8.85 10.53 10.86
C LEU A 285 -8.65 9.38 11.87
N VAL A 286 -7.43 9.15 12.35
CA VAL A 286 -7.17 8.20 13.45
C VAL A 286 -7.85 8.68 14.73
N LEU A 287 -7.65 9.94 15.14
CA LEU A 287 -8.28 10.50 16.33
C LEU A 287 -9.81 10.52 16.24
N ALA A 288 -10.36 10.86 15.07
CA ALA A 288 -11.80 10.83 14.84
C ALA A 288 -12.36 9.40 14.95
N GLY A 289 -11.66 8.41 14.41
CA GLY A 289 -12.01 7.00 14.54
C GLY A 289 -11.99 6.54 15.99
N ALA A 290 -10.90 6.80 16.72
CA ALA A 290 -10.79 6.44 18.14
C ALA A 290 -11.88 7.12 18.99
N THR A 291 -12.22 8.38 18.71
CA THR A 291 -13.29 9.10 19.41
C THR A 291 -14.66 8.44 19.20
N ALA A 292 -14.93 7.92 18.00
CA ALA A 292 -16.21 7.30 17.67
C ALA A 292 -16.44 5.95 18.37
N GLU A 293 -15.39 5.30 18.85
CA GLU A 293 -15.45 4.04 19.59
C GLU A 293 -15.71 4.23 21.09
N ASP A 294 -15.81 5.49 21.57
CA ASP A 294 -16.06 5.84 22.97
C ASP A 294 -15.14 5.13 24.00
N PRO A 295 -13.79 5.19 23.83
CA PRO A 295 -12.84 4.58 24.76
C PRO A 295 -12.78 5.36 26.08
N LEU A 296 -12.01 4.84 27.05
CA LEU A 296 -11.75 5.55 28.30
C LEU A 296 -11.17 6.95 28.01
N PRO A 297 -11.61 8.00 28.74
CA PRO A 297 -11.11 9.36 28.54
C PRO A 297 -9.59 9.47 28.58
N GLU A 298 -8.95 8.75 29.51
CA GLU A 298 -7.50 8.73 29.67
C GLU A 298 -6.78 8.19 28.43
N ASP A 299 -7.32 7.15 27.79
CA ASP A 299 -6.74 6.55 26.58
C ASP A 299 -6.95 7.47 25.37
N LEU A 300 -8.12 8.11 25.25
CA LEU A 300 -8.40 9.07 24.20
C LEU A 300 -7.51 10.32 24.32
N ASP A 301 -7.26 10.77 25.55
CA ASP A 301 -6.39 11.91 25.84
C ASP A 301 -4.95 11.63 25.39
N LEU A 302 -4.44 10.41 25.55
CA LEU A 302 -3.12 10.01 25.04
C LEU A 302 -3.03 10.12 23.51
N VAL A 303 -4.05 9.63 22.79
CA VAL A 303 -4.09 9.73 21.33
C VAL A 303 -4.19 11.20 20.90
N ARG A 304 -5.05 11.99 21.57
CA ARG A 304 -5.21 13.42 21.28
C ARG A 304 -3.91 14.19 21.53
N GLN A 305 -3.22 13.91 22.63
CA GLN A 305 -1.97 14.58 22.95
C GLN A 305 -0.89 14.22 21.94
N ALA A 306 -0.81 12.96 21.50
CA ALA A 306 0.14 12.57 20.45
C ALA A 306 -0.12 13.30 19.12
N VAL A 307 -1.38 13.59 18.77
CA VAL A 307 -1.71 14.39 17.57
C VAL A 307 -1.21 15.83 17.73
N LEU A 308 -1.33 16.41 18.93
CA LEU A 308 -0.83 17.75 19.22
C LEU A 308 0.70 17.81 19.22
N ASP A 309 1.35 16.84 19.87
CA ASP A 309 2.82 16.75 19.95
C ASP A 309 3.45 16.54 18.57
N ALA A 310 2.75 15.83 17.67
CA ALA A 310 3.13 15.67 16.26
C ALA A 310 2.93 16.95 15.40
N GLY A 311 2.45 18.05 15.98
CA GLY A 311 2.16 19.28 15.25
C GLY A 311 0.89 19.22 14.38
N PHE A 312 0.08 18.16 14.50
CA PHE A 312 -1.13 17.96 13.70
C PHE A 312 -2.40 18.55 14.33
N GLY A 313 -2.22 19.52 15.24
CA GLY A 313 -3.30 20.26 15.89
C GLY A 313 -4.33 20.84 14.91
N PRO A 314 -5.46 21.35 15.43
CA PRO A 314 -6.51 21.89 14.59
C PRO A 314 -5.93 22.94 13.64
N LEU A 315 -6.27 22.86 12.35
CA LEU A 315 -5.99 23.94 11.41
C LEU A 315 -6.58 25.23 12.01
N PRO A 316 -5.89 26.38 11.93
CA PRO A 316 -6.53 27.64 12.25
C PRO A 316 -7.83 27.75 11.41
N PRO A 317 -8.92 28.29 11.97
CA PRO A 317 -10.16 28.45 11.21
C PRO A 317 -9.82 29.14 9.90
N ALA A 318 -10.31 28.59 8.78
CA ALA A 318 -10.12 29.20 7.46
C ALA A 318 -10.52 30.67 7.59
N GLY A 319 -9.54 31.57 7.41
CA GLY A 319 -9.81 33.00 7.39
C GLY A 319 -10.90 33.29 6.37
N PRO A 320 -11.73 34.34 6.59
CA PRO A 320 -12.83 34.63 5.69
C PRO A 320 -12.31 34.71 4.26
N VAL A 321 -12.87 33.88 3.38
CA VAL A 321 -12.65 33.98 1.94
C VAL A 321 -13.05 35.39 1.55
N ALA A 322 -12.06 36.21 1.17
CA ALA A 322 -12.31 37.54 0.63
C ALA A 322 -13.17 37.36 -0.62
N SER A 323 -14.43 37.79 -0.50
CA SER A 323 -15.43 37.89 -1.57
C SER A 323 -15.02 38.88 -2.65
#